data_AF-A0A2D5GB50-F1
#
_entry.id   AF-A0A2D5GB50-F1
#
_cell.length_a   1.000
_cell.length_b   1.000
_cell.length_c   1.000
_cell.angle_alpha   90.00
_cell.angle_beta   90.00
_cell.angle_gamma   90.00
#
_symmetry.space_group_name_H-M   'P 1'
#
loop_
_entity.id
_entity.type
_entity.pdbx_description
1 polymer ?
#
loop_
_entity_poly.entity_id
_entity_poly.type
_entity_poly.pdbx_seq_one_letter_code
_entity_poly.pdbx_strand_id
1 'polypeptide(L)' 'MSDSPFLEIVELADGDIILQSADDESGEPLVRIRFAPEIVEHLRGASFDIAREMIDKAIQDNRLWGDEGEEDLSNTRVLH' A
#
# COMPACT_ATOMS: atom_id res chain seq x y z
N MET A 1 6.31 22.40 -13.14
CA MET A 1 6.89 21.21 -12.52
C MET A 1 5.72 20.45 -11.94
N SER A 2 5.46 19.21 -12.36
CA SER A 2 4.38 18.43 -11.74
C SER A 2 4.78 18.16 -10.30
N ASP A 3 4.06 18.74 -9.33
CA ASP A 3 4.18 18.47 -7.90
C ASP A 3 3.53 17.11 -7.60
N SER A 4 4.10 16.04 -8.14
CA SER A 4 3.72 14.68 -7.72
C SER A 4 4.42 14.42 -6.38
N PRO A 5 3.68 14.12 -5.30
CA PRO A 5 4.27 13.91 -3.99
C PRO A 5 5.30 12.78 -4.06
N PHE A 6 6.46 12.96 -3.44
CA PHE A 6 7.45 11.89 -3.37
C PHE A 6 6.97 10.87 -2.32
N LEU A 7 6.73 9.63 -2.75
CA LEU A 7 6.19 8.58 -1.89
C LEU A 7 7.29 7.58 -1.54
N GLU A 8 7.29 7.11 -0.29
CA GLU A 8 8.22 6.08 0.16
C GLU A 8 7.49 4.92 0.86
N ILE A 9 8.06 3.73 0.72
CA ILE A 9 7.58 2.49 1.34
C ILE A 9 8.54 2.14 2.47
N VAL A 10 8.00 1.99 3.69
CA VAL A 10 8.78 1.76 4.90
C VAL A 10 8.29 0.50 5.61
N GLU A 11 9.22 -0.37 6.00
CA GLU A 11 8.95 -1.47 6.92
C GLU A 11 9.18 -1.00 8.36
N LEU A 12 8.14 -1.13 9.18
CA LEU A 12 8.18 -0.79 10.59
C LEU A 12 8.78 -1.93 11.42
N ALA A 13 9.22 -1.62 12.65
CA ALA A 13 9.83 -2.62 13.53
C ALA A 13 8.89 -3.75 13.95
N ASP A 14 7.57 -3.57 13.83
CA ASP A 14 6.55 -4.59 14.07
C ASP A 14 6.26 -5.46 12.82
N GLY A 15 6.92 -5.18 11.70
CA GLY A 15 6.74 -5.89 10.43
C GLY A 15 5.58 -5.37 9.57
N ASP A 16 4.89 -4.31 10.01
CA ASP A 16 3.94 -3.61 9.15
C ASP A 16 4.70 -2.88 8.03
N ILE A 17 4.12 -2.88 6.82
CA ILE A 17 4.63 -2.08 5.70
C ILE A 17 3.70 -0.90 5.48
N ILE A 18 4.26 0.30 5.41
CA ILE A 18 3.49 1.54 5.18
C ILE A 18 3.93 2.24 3.90
N LEU A 19 3.00 2.96 3.29
CA LEU A 19 3.28 3.98 2.28
C LEU A 19 3.06 5.34 2.92
N GLN A 20 4.01 6.25 2.81
CA GLN A 20 3.91 7.61 3.33
C GLN A 20 4.47 8.64 2.35
N SER A 21 4.11 9.91 2.55
CA SER A 21 4.75 11.01 1.85
C SER A 21 6.13 11.25 2.47
N ALA A 22 7.16 11.28 1.64
CA ALA A 22 8.51 11.62 2.08
C ALA A 22 8.65 13.10 2.48
N ASP A 23 7.72 13.93 2.01
CA ASP A 23 7.68 15.37 2.32
C ASP A 23 6.86 15.67 3.58
N ASP A 24 6.20 14.67 4.19
CA ASP A 24 5.36 14.86 5.37
C ASP A 24 6.10 14.50 6.67
N GLU A 25 6.40 15.51 7.48
CA GLU A 25 7.03 15.36 8.79
C GLU A 25 6.10 14.73 9.85
N SER A 26 4.79 14.65 9.58
CA SER A 26 3.82 14.04 10.50
C SER A 26 3.99 12.53 10.61
N GLY A 27 4.51 11.88 9.55
CA GLY A 27 4.64 10.43 9.45
C GLY A 27 3.30 9.70 9.41
N GLU A 28 2.20 10.36 9.03
CA GLU A 28 0.91 9.69 8.89
C GLU A 28 0.93 8.75 7.65
N PRO A 29 0.71 7.44 7.82
CA PRO A 29 0.75 6.52 6.71
C PRO A 29 -0.48 6.68 5.82
N LEU A 30 -0.26 6.85 4.52
CA LEU A 30 -1.31 6.86 3.50
C LEU A 30 -1.93 5.46 3.33
N VAL A 31 -1.10 4.42 3.48
CA VAL A 31 -1.51 3.01 3.41
C VAL A 31 -0.74 2.25 4.48
N ARG A 32 -1.41 1.27 5.11
CA ARG A 32 -0.78 0.29 6.01
C ARG A 32 -1.16 -1.12 5.58
N ILE A 33 -0.16 -1.96 5.36
CA ILE A 33 -0.29 -3.37 5.01
C ILE A 33 0.23 -4.18 6.19
N ARG A 34 -0.64 -5.05 6.72
CA ARG A 34 -0.32 -5.97 7.80
C ARG A 34 -0.60 -7.40 7.36
N PHE A 35 0.42 -8.24 7.43
CA PHE A 35 0.26 -9.67 7.26
C PHE A 35 -0.08 -10.31 8.60
N ALA A 36 -1.02 -11.26 8.57
CA ALA A 36 -1.31 -12.04 9.77
C ALA A 36 -0.05 -12.85 10.17
N PRO A 37 0.30 -12.94 11.47
CA PRO A 37 1.51 -13.61 11.92
C PRO A 37 1.68 -15.03 11.36
N GLU A 38 0.58 -15.78 11.25
CA GLU A 38 0.54 -17.13 10.69
C GLU A 38 0.94 -17.18 9.21
N ILE A 39 0.72 -16.10 8.45
CA ILE A 39 1.11 -16.02 7.04
C ILE A 39 2.58 -15.60 6.89
N VAL A 40 3.10 -14.76 7.78
CA VAL A 40 4.48 -14.26 7.69
C VAL A 40 5.50 -15.40 7.65
N GLU A 41 5.28 -16.46 8.44
CA GLU A 41 6.14 -17.66 8.43
C GLU A 41 6.13 -18.37 7.07
N HIS A 42 4.98 -18.37 6.39
CA HIS A 42 4.85 -18.94 5.04
C HIS A 42 5.48 -18.08 3.96
N LEU A 43 5.53 -16.76 4.15
CA LEU A 43 6.12 -15.82 3.20
C LEU A 43 7.66 -15.84 3.18
N ARG A 44 8.32 -16.47 4.17
CA ARG A 44 9.78 -16.65 4.21
C ARG A 44 10.57 -15.35 4.01
N GLY A 45 10.07 -14.25 4.59
CA GLY A 45 10.69 -12.92 4.46
C GLY A 45 10.28 -12.12 3.22
N ALA A 46 9.38 -12.63 2.38
CA ALA A 46 8.92 -11.93 1.18
C ALA A 46 7.83 -10.87 1.45
N SER A 47 7.46 -10.60 2.71
CA SER A 47 6.38 -9.68 3.07
C SER A 47 6.58 -8.28 2.47
N PHE A 48 7.81 -7.74 2.54
CA PHE A 48 8.15 -6.44 1.99
C PHE A 48 8.04 -6.42 0.45
N ASP A 49 8.60 -7.43 -0.22
CA ASP A 49 8.56 -7.52 -1.69
C ASP A 49 7.12 -7.63 -2.21
N ILE A 50 6.29 -8.42 -1.53
CA ILE A 50 4.87 -8.56 -1.88
C ILE A 50 4.14 -7.23 -1.70
N ALA A 51 4.34 -6.56 -0.56
CA ALA A 51 3.73 -5.25 -0.30
C ALA A 51 4.16 -4.21 -1.33
N ARG A 52 5.44 -4.18 -1.70
CA ARG A 52 5.98 -3.30 -2.74
C ARG A 52 5.30 -3.54 -4.08
N GLU A 53 5.25 -4.79 -4.54
CA GLU A 53 4.61 -5.13 -5.82
C GLU A 53 3.10 -4.82 -5.84
N MET A 54 2.40 -4.99 -4.69
CA MET A 54 1.00 -4.60 -4.56
C MET A 54 0.80 -3.09 -4.75
N ILE A 55 1.67 -2.27 -4.13
CA ILE A 55 1.63 -0.81 -4.23
C ILE A 55 2.01 -0.37 -5.65
N ASP A 56 3.11 -0.91 -6.19
CA ASP A 56 3.59 -0.61 -7.54
C ASP A 56 2.48 -0.88 -8.57
N LYS A 57 1.78 -2.02 -8.43
CA LYS A 57 0.67 -2.36 -9.30
C LYS A 57 -0.53 -1.42 -9.13
N ALA A 58 -0.89 -1.07 -7.90
CA ALA A 58 -1.99 -0.14 -7.64
C ALA A 58 -1.75 1.25 -8.25
N ILE A 59 -0.50 1.73 -8.23
CA ILE A 59 -0.09 3.00 -8.87
C ILE A 59 -0.13 2.88 -10.39
N GLN A 60 0.41 1.79 -10.94
CA GLN A 60 0.45 1.55 -12.40
C GLN A 60 -0.94 1.39 -13.01
N ASP A 61 -1.88 0.77 -12.31
CA ASP A 61 -3.22 0.48 -12.82
C ASP A 61 -4.10 1.75 -12.93
N ASN A 62 -3.64 2.94 -12.49
CA ASN A 62 -4.25 4.27 -12.61
C ASN A 62 -5.72 4.42 -12.12
N ARG A 63 -6.36 3.34 -11.66
CA ARG A 63 -7.75 3.29 -11.20
C ARG A 63 -7.99 4.07 -9.91
N LEU A 64 -6.96 4.27 -9.10
CA LEU A 64 -7.06 5.10 -7.90
C LEU A 64 -6.98 6.60 -8.25
N TRP A 65 -6.36 7.01 -9.37
CA TRP A 65 -5.96 8.41 -9.62
C TRP A 65 -6.56 9.00 -10.92
N GLY A 66 -7.29 8.21 -11.72
CA GLY A 66 -8.04 8.74 -12.87
C GLY A 66 -8.79 7.70 -13.69
N ASP A 67 -10.04 7.45 -13.31
CA ASP A 67 -11.24 7.45 -14.16
C ASP A 67 -12.44 7.13 -13.24
N GLU A 68 -13.43 8.02 -13.19
CA GLU A 68 -14.63 7.90 -12.35
C GLU A 68 -15.54 6.80 -12.91
N GLY A 69 -15.16 5.54 -12.71
CA GLY A 69 -16.14 4.49 -12.55
C GLY A 69 -16.66 4.58 -11.13
N GLU A 70 -17.89 5.04 -10.93
CA GLU A 70 -18.64 4.87 -9.68
C GLU A 70 -18.73 3.36 -9.36
N GLU A 71 -17.66 2.77 -8.86
CA GLU A 71 -17.73 1.44 -8.29
C GLU A 71 -18.23 1.60 -6.87
N ASP A 72 -19.40 1.05 -6.59
CA ASP A 72 -20.00 1.00 -5.26
C ASP A 72 -18.98 0.51 -4.20
N LEU A 73 -18.33 1.45 -3.51
CA LEU A 73 -17.38 1.20 -2.43
C LEU A 73 -18.10 0.85 -1.12
N SER A 74 -19.44 0.80 -1.11
CA SER A 74 -20.21 0.51 0.11
C SER A 74 -20.23 -0.97 0.49
N ASN A 75 -19.76 -1.86 -0.40
CA ASN A 75 -19.60 -3.27 -0.11
C ASN A 75 -18.13 -3.64 0.17
N THR A 76 -17.92 -4.39 1.25
CA THR A 76 -16.63 -5.06 1.51
C THR A 76 -16.30 -5.95 0.30
N ARG A 77 -15.28 -5.56 -0.45
CA ARG A 77 -14.76 -6.38 -1.56
C ARG A 77 -14.00 -7.55 -0.97
N VAL A 78 -14.61 -8.73 -1.03
CA VAL A 78 -13.94 -10.00 -0.72
C VAL A 78 -13.54 -10.65 -2.03
N LEU A 79 -12.25 -10.87 -2.23
CA LEU A 79 -11.73 -11.70 -3.31
C LEU A 79 -11.66 -13.16 -2.79
N HIS A 80 -12.13 -14.11 -3.60
CA HIS A 80 -12.12 -15.55 -3.29
C HIS A 80 -11.04 -16.29 -4.09
#